data_AF-A0A3D0LSJ6-F1
#
_entry.id   AF-A0A3D0LSJ6-F1
#
_cell.length_a   1.000
_cell.length_b   1.000
_cell.length_c   1.000
_cell.angle_alpha   90.00
_cell.angle_beta   90.00
_cell.angle_gamma   90.00
#
_symmetry.space_group_name_H-M   'P 1'
#
loop_
_entity.id
_entity.type
_entity.pdbx_description
1 polymer ?
#
loop_
_entity_poly.entity_id
_entity_poly.type
_entity_poly.pdbx_seq_one_letter_code
_entity_poly.pdbx_strand_id
1 'polypeptide(L)'
;MILQALNDYYDRKAASPNTAERLPAFGLEEKEIPFILEITHDGQLVQIADTRTMQGKKKIGQRFLAPMGVKKTSGVAANLLWDNAGYVLGIDAKGKPERATEQKAAFRARIEALPPAAKEIAGVRAVLAFLDGIETARLEKEPAWGDILESNPLLTFRLHGETELICQHPDVAAAAAGPDGEEAGAGLCLITGRIGPVERLHTAIKGVWGAQTSGANIVSFNLDAFNSYGKSQGANAPVGKRAAFAYTTALNHLLARDSRQRVQVGDASTVFWAEKQDEFEDLFGNLVRDDPDAGAQAMKALFDAVHSGKYATPEGGTRFYVLGLAPNAARIAIRFWHVATVREMAAAFARHFEDLRVARGPNDPEYLSLSGILKACHRRKSDGTYDIPPNLGGDVMRAVLAGTSYPA
;
A
#
# COMPACT_ATOMS: atom_id res chain seq x y z
N MET A 1 -6.97 5.58 18.02
CA MET A 1 -7.53 4.46 17.22
C MET A 1 -6.61 4.19 16.04
N ILE A 2 -6.40 2.94 15.59
CA ILE A 2 -5.45 2.59 14.50
C ILE A 2 -5.74 3.39 13.21
N LEU A 3 -6.99 3.38 12.76
CA LEU A 3 -7.37 4.01 11.49
C LEU A 3 -7.24 5.54 11.52
N GLN A 4 -7.44 6.16 12.68
CA GLN A 4 -7.18 7.59 12.88
C GLN A 4 -5.68 7.89 12.75
N ALA A 5 -4.83 7.12 13.44
CA ALA A 5 -3.38 7.34 13.36
C ALA A 5 -2.81 7.11 11.93
N LEU A 6 -3.40 6.20 11.15
CA LEU A 6 -3.07 6.01 9.74
C LEU A 6 -3.60 7.16 8.86
N ASN A 7 -4.78 7.70 9.15
CA ASN A 7 -5.29 8.90 8.48
C ASN A 7 -4.37 10.10 8.74
N ASP A 8 -3.94 10.30 9.99
CA ASP A 8 -3.05 11.39 10.38
C ASP A 8 -1.67 11.24 9.72
N TYR A 9 -1.14 10.00 9.64
CA TYR A 9 0.08 9.70 8.89
C TYR A 9 -0.06 10.05 7.40
N TYR A 10 -1.20 9.69 6.79
CA TYR A 10 -1.48 10.07 5.40
C TYR A 10 -1.47 11.58 5.23
N ASP A 11 -2.22 12.32 6.07
CA ASP A 11 -2.34 13.77 5.98
C ASP A 11 -0.97 14.45 6.11
N ARG A 12 -0.13 13.96 7.03
CA ARG A 12 1.27 14.41 7.18
C ARG A 12 2.11 14.16 5.92
N LYS A 13 2.09 12.95 5.37
CA LYS A 13 2.90 12.62 4.19
C LYS A 13 2.40 13.33 2.93
N ALA A 14 1.08 13.46 2.76
CA ALA A 14 0.48 14.21 1.66
C ALA A 14 0.87 15.69 1.69
N ALA A 15 1.02 16.27 2.88
CA ALA A 15 1.48 17.65 3.09
C ALA A 15 3.02 17.82 3.12
N SER A 16 3.80 16.75 2.88
CA SER A 16 5.26 16.82 2.95
C SER A 16 5.81 17.83 1.93
N PRO A 17 6.74 18.73 2.29
CA PRO A 17 7.38 19.60 1.32
C PRO A 17 8.24 18.80 0.32
N ASN A 18 8.79 17.66 0.73
CA ASN A 18 9.58 16.77 -0.12
C ASN A 18 8.66 15.94 -1.03
N THR A 19 8.62 16.27 -2.32
CA THR A 19 7.80 15.56 -3.32
C THR A 19 8.09 14.06 -3.40
N ALA A 20 9.33 13.63 -3.14
CA ALA A 20 9.70 12.21 -3.14
C ALA A 20 9.07 11.41 -1.98
N GLU A 21 8.60 12.08 -0.94
CA GLU A 21 7.92 11.47 0.21
C GLU A 21 6.40 11.67 0.20
N ARG A 22 5.86 12.43 -0.77
CA ARG A 22 4.43 12.70 -0.83
C ARG A 22 3.67 11.45 -1.24
N LEU A 23 2.67 11.10 -0.45
CA LEU A 23 1.71 10.08 -0.85
C LEU A 23 0.77 10.60 -1.95
N PRO A 24 0.18 9.72 -2.77
CA PRO A 24 -0.81 10.09 -3.76
C PRO A 24 -1.92 10.95 -3.17
N ALA A 25 -2.30 12.01 -3.90
CA ALA A 25 -3.46 12.82 -3.56
C ALA A 25 -4.74 11.98 -3.62
N PHE A 26 -5.78 12.43 -2.92
CA PHE A 26 -7.09 11.75 -2.92
C PHE A 26 -7.58 11.51 -4.34
N GLY A 27 -8.01 10.27 -4.63
CA GLY A 27 -8.44 9.84 -5.96
C GLY A 27 -7.34 9.28 -6.86
N LEU A 28 -6.07 9.32 -6.44
CA LEU A 28 -4.92 8.76 -7.16
C LEU A 28 -4.29 7.57 -6.42
N GLU A 29 -3.73 6.62 -7.16
CA GLU A 29 -2.88 5.55 -6.63
C GLU A 29 -1.57 5.44 -7.43
N GLU A 30 -0.52 4.92 -6.80
CA GLU A 30 0.68 4.50 -7.52
C GLU A 30 0.48 3.11 -8.12
N LYS A 31 0.60 3.00 -9.44
CA LYS A 31 0.39 1.77 -10.18
C LYS A 31 1.62 1.37 -10.99
N GLU A 32 2.00 0.10 -10.87
CA GLU A 32 2.96 -0.52 -11.80
C GLU A 32 2.28 -0.68 -13.16
N ILE A 33 2.80 0.00 -14.19
CA ILE A 33 2.25 -0.02 -15.55
C ILE A 33 3.34 -0.52 -16.51
N PRO A 34 3.30 -1.80 -16.90
CA PRO A 34 4.30 -2.41 -17.79
C PRO A 34 4.48 -1.74 -19.15
N PHE A 35 3.41 -1.23 -19.76
CA PHE A 35 3.48 -0.68 -21.10
C PHE A 35 2.68 0.63 -21.24
N ILE A 36 3.21 1.55 -22.03
CA ILE A 36 2.58 2.84 -22.35
C ILE A 36 2.34 2.89 -23.86
N LEU A 37 1.11 3.18 -24.25
CA LEU A 37 0.73 3.48 -25.63
C LEU A 37 1.07 4.94 -25.91
N GLU A 38 2.13 5.18 -26.69
CA GLU A 38 2.45 6.53 -27.16
C GLU A 38 1.66 6.86 -28.41
N ILE A 39 0.83 7.88 -28.30
CA ILE A 39 -0.10 8.28 -29.35
C ILE A 39 0.14 9.72 -29.77
N THR A 40 -0.12 10.02 -31.04
CA THR A 40 -0.15 11.40 -31.54
C THR A 40 -1.39 12.13 -31.04
N HIS A 41 -1.44 13.45 -31.26
CA HIS A 41 -2.61 14.28 -30.94
C HIS A 41 -3.88 13.85 -31.69
N ASP A 42 -3.73 13.19 -32.84
CA ASP A 42 -4.82 12.66 -33.66
C ASP A 42 -5.16 11.19 -33.34
N GLY A 43 -4.58 10.63 -32.27
CA GLY A 43 -4.86 9.26 -31.81
C GLY A 43 -4.14 8.14 -32.57
N GLN A 44 -3.20 8.46 -33.45
CA GLN A 44 -2.39 7.44 -34.14
C GLN A 44 -1.32 6.86 -33.21
N LEU A 45 -1.17 5.53 -33.19
CA LEU A 45 -0.13 4.85 -32.40
C LEU A 45 1.26 5.07 -32.99
N VAL A 46 2.13 5.70 -32.21
CA VAL A 46 3.55 5.87 -32.55
C VAL A 46 4.34 4.62 -32.16
N GLN A 47 4.25 4.20 -30.90
CA GLN A 47 4.95 3.03 -30.38
C GLN A 47 4.32 2.54 -29.06
N ILE A 48 4.69 1.33 -28.63
CA ILE A 48 4.41 0.82 -27.30
C ILE A 48 5.71 0.84 -26.48
N ALA A 49 5.81 1.76 -25.53
CA ALA A 49 6.97 1.86 -24.65
C ALA A 49 6.88 0.79 -23.55
N ASP A 50 7.89 -0.09 -23.47
CA ASP A 50 8.07 -1.05 -22.38
C ASP A 50 8.78 -0.38 -21.21
N THR A 51 8.09 -0.27 -20.07
CA THR A 51 8.63 0.35 -18.85
C THR A 51 9.29 -0.67 -17.92
N ARG A 52 9.24 -1.96 -18.29
CA ARG A 52 9.69 -3.03 -17.41
C ARG A 52 11.21 -3.09 -17.36
N THR A 53 11.72 -3.33 -16.16
CA THR A 53 13.14 -3.60 -15.92
C THR A 53 13.31 -4.96 -15.26
N MET A 54 14.47 -5.59 -15.47
CA MET A 54 14.79 -6.86 -14.84
C MET A 54 15.22 -6.62 -13.39
N GLN A 55 14.44 -7.13 -12.44
CA GLN A 55 14.83 -7.27 -11.04
C GLN A 55 14.96 -8.75 -10.69
N GLY A 56 16.21 -9.22 -10.65
CA GLY A 56 16.50 -10.65 -10.55
C GLY A 56 15.96 -11.41 -11.76
N LYS A 57 14.99 -12.31 -11.53
CA LYS A 57 14.34 -13.11 -12.59
C LYS A 57 12.99 -12.54 -13.06
N LYS A 58 12.50 -11.45 -12.47
CA LYS A 58 11.17 -10.89 -12.77
C LYS A 58 11.32 -9.57 -13.54
N LYS A 59 10.49 -9.39 -14.57
CA LYS A 59 10.26 -8.08 -15.19
C LYS A 59 9.28 -7.30 -14.31
N ILE A 60 9.66 -6.09 -13.89
CA ILE A 60 8.84 -5.21 -13.05
C ILE A 60 8.66 -3.88 -13.80
N GLY A 61 7.41 -3.47 -14.01
CA GLY A 61 7.06 -2.20 -14.64
C GLY A 61 7.45 -0.99 -13.78
N GLN A 62 7.57 0.17 -14.42
CA GLN A 62 7.69 1.42 -13.68
C GLN A 62 6.37 1.75 -12.97
N ARG A 63 6.46 2.44 -11.83
CA ARG A 63 5.30 2.93 -11.08
C ARG A 63 4.95 4.35 -11.52
N PHE A 64 3.66 4.60 -11.76
CA PHE A 64 3.11 5.90 -12.14
C PHE A 64 1.92 6.26 -11.26
N LEU A 65 1.67 7.54 -11.07
CA LEU A 65 0.40 8.00 -10.49
C LEU A 65 -0.71 7.80 -11.51
N ALA A 66 -1.82 7.24 -11.08
CA ALA A 66 -2.99 7.02 -11.92
C ALA A 66 -4.28 7.20 -11.11
N PRO A 67 -5.42 7.52 -11.74
CA PRO A 67 -6.74 7.44 -11.13
C PRO A 67 -6.95 6.12 -10.39
N MET A 68 -7.53 6.16 -9.20
CA MET A 68 -7.80 4.95 -8.41
C MET A 68 -8.54 3.89 -9.22
N GLY A 69 -8.04 2.66 -9.16
CA GLY A 69 -8.68 1.52 -9.80
C GLY A 69 -10.03 1.19 -9.18
N VAL A 70 -10.98 0.80 -10.01
CA VAL A 70 -12.30 0.35 -9.57
C VAL A 70 -12.20 -1.09 -9.10
N LYS A 71 -12.77 -1.40 -7.93
CA LYS A 71 -12.85 -2.77 -7.42
C LYS A 71 -13.87 -3.55 -8.26
N LYS A 72 -13.37 -4.37 -9.18
CA LYS A 72 -14.18 -5.22 -10.06
C LYS A 72 -14.84 -6.34 -9.23
N THR A 73 -16.10 -6.19 -8.85
CA THR A 73 -16.97 -7.34 -8.55
C THR A 73 -17.28 -8.07 -9.86
N SER A 74 -17.82 -9.29 -9.85
CA SER A 74 -17.97 -10.21 -11.01
C SER A 74 -18.41 -9.63 -12.38
N GLY A 75 -18.93 -8.40 -12.44
CA GLY A 75 -19.20 -7.64 -13.65
C GLY A 75 -17.99 -6.99 -14.34
N VAL A 76 -18.28 -6.16 -15.33
CA VAL A 76 -17.31 -5.37 -16.12
C VAL A 76 -17.26 -3.95 -15.56
N ALA A 77 -16.09 -3.52 -15.11
CA ALA A 77 -15.87 -2.16 -14.61
C ALA A 77 -14.47 -1.71 -15.02
N ALA A 78 -14.40 -0.57 -15.71
CA ALA A 78 -13.17 -0.05 -16.28
C ALA A 78 -12.53 1.00 -15.37
N ASN A 79 -11.20 0.97 -15.34
CA ASN A 79 -10.38 2.03 -14.78
C ASN A 79 -10.34 3.23 -15.76
N LEU A 80 -10.01 4.42 -15.27
CA LEU A 80 -10.02 5.65 -16.08
C LEU A 80 -8.64 5.89 -16.72
N LEU A 81 -8.56 5.80 -18.05
CA LEU A 81 -7.34 6.05 -18.87
C LEU A 81 -6.14 5.12 -18.61
N TRP A 82 -6.36 4.02 -17.90
CA TRP A 82 -5.45 2.88 -17.80
C TRP A 82 -6.29 1.64 -17.50
N ASP A 83 -5.94 0.45 -17.99
CA ASP A 83 -6.52 -0.83 -17.57
C ASP A 83 -5.69 -1.96 -18.20
N ASN A 84 -6.07 -3.22 -18.01
CA ASN A 84 -5.44 -4.32 -18.74
C ASN A 84 -5.78 -4.26 -20.24
N ALA A 85 -4.94 -4.89 -21.06
CA ALA A 85 -5.07 -4.90 -22.51
C ALA A 85 -6.44 -5.38 -23.02
N GLY A 86 -7.13 -6.28 -22.31
CA GLY A 86 -8.52 -6.67 -22.63
C GLY A 86 -9.51 -5.51 -22.57
N TYR A 87 -9.38 -4.61 -21.59
CA TYR A 87 -10.19 -3.38 -21.49
C TYR A 87 -9.72 -2.30 -22.46
N VAL A 88 -8.42 -2.11 -22.64
CA VAL A 88 -7.90 -0.99 -23.45
C VAL A 88 -8.00 -1.29 -24.95
N LEU A 89 -7.64 -2.50 -25.36
CA LEU A 89 -7.52 -2.90 -26.77
C LEU A 89 -8.65 -3.82 -27.23
N GLY A 90 -9.43 -4.40 -26.30
CA GLY A 90 -10.47 -5.37 -26.64
C GLY A 90 -9.91 -6.74 -27.03
N ILE A 91 -8.70 -7.08 -26.58
CA ILE A 91 -8.08 -8.37 -26.89
C ILE A 91 -8.66 -9.50 -26.04
N ASP A 92 -8.91 -10.65 -26.68
CA ASP A 92 -9.34 -11.84 -25.98
C ASP A 92 -8.17 -12.67 -25.46
N ALA A 93 -7.68 -12.30 -24.26
CA ALA A 93 -6.62 -13.05 -23.60
C ALA A 93 -7.11 -14.35 -22.92
N LYS A 94 -8.43 -14.65 -22.90
CA LYS A 94 -9.00 -15.74 -22.07
C LYS A 94 -10.01 -16.64 -22.81
N GLY A 95 -10.08 -16.57 -24.14
CA GLY A 95 -11.03 -17.36 -24.94
C GLY A 95 -12.49 -16.96 -24.73
N LYS A 96 -12.77 -15.69 -24.40
CA LYS A 96 -14.11 -15.09 -24.21
C LYS A 96 -14.21 -13.76 -24.98
N PRO A 97 -14.37 -13.79 -26.31
CA PRO A 97 -14.31 -12.60 -27.15
C PRO A 97 -15.44 -11.60 -26.83
N GLU A 98 -16.64 -12.08 -26.53
CA GLU A 98 -17.78 -11.22 -26.13
C GLU A 98 -17.44 -10.36 -24.91
N ARG A 99 -16.75 -10.95 -23.92
CA ARG A 99 -16.33 -10.23 -22.72
C ARG A 99 -15.27 -9.18 -23.03
N ALA A 100 -14.36 -9.43 -23.98
CA ALA A 100 -13.36 -8.43 -24.38
C ALA A 100 -14.01 -7.21 -25.04
N THR A 101 -15.05 -7.43 -25.86
CA THR A 101 -15.87 -6.36 -26.43
C THR A 101 -16.58 -5.53 -25.36
N GLU A 102 -17.22 -6.18 -24.38
CA GLU A 102 -17.84 -5.51 -23.23
C GLU A 102 -16.83 -4.68 -22.43
N GLN A 103 -15.62 -5.22 -22.22
CA GLN A 103 -14.54 -4.53 -21.49
C GLN A 103 -14.09 -3.28 -22.22
N LYS A 104 -13.85 -3.36 -23.53
CA LYS A 104 -13.50 -2.19 -24.36
C LYS A 104 -14.59 -1.14 -24.37
N ALA A 105 -15.85 -1.56 -24.51
CA ALA A 105 -16.99 -0.65 -24.44
C ALA A 105 -17.09 0.06 -23.08
N ALA A 106 -16.91 -0.66 -21.97
CA ALA A 106 -16.91 -0.08 -20.63
C ALA A 106 -15.74 0.89 -20.41
N PHE A 107 -14.56 0.60 -20.97
CA PHE A 107 -13.40 1.49 -20.93
C PHE A 107 -13.67 2.80 -21.66
N ARG A 108 -14.21 2.72 -22.89
CA ARG A 108 -14.62 3.90 -23.67
C ARG A 108 -15.68 4.72 -22.93
N ALA A 109 -16.74 4.07 -22.45
CA ALA A 109 -17.81 4.72 -21.70
C ALA A 109 -17.31 5.43 -20.44
N ARG A 110 -16.31 4.88 -19.74
CA ARG A 110 -15.72 5.51 -18.55
C ARG A 110 -15.00 6.82 -18.87
N ILE A 111 -14.34 6.90 -20.03
CA ILE A 111 -13.67 8.11 -20.52
C ILE A 111 -14.72 9.11 -21.02
N GLU A 112 -15.75 8.65 -21.72
CA GLU A 112 -16.88 9.47 -22.17
C GLU A 112 -17.77 9.97 -21.01
N ALA A 113 -17.63 9.43 -19.81
CA ALA A 113 -18.30 9.95 -18.62
C ALA A 113 -17.55 11.13 -17.96
N LEU A 114 -16.37 11.51 -18.46
CA LEU A 114 -15.62 12.65 -17.93
C LEU A 114 -16.40 13.97 -18.10
N PRO A 115 -16.21 14.94 -17.19
CA PRO A 115 -16.76 16.29 -17.35
C PRO A 115 -16.34 16.93 -18.68
N PRO A 116 -17.16 17.82 -19.27
CA PRO A 116 -16.84 18.45 -20.56
C PRO A 116 -15.44 19.07 -20.63
N ALA A 117 -15.02 19.79 -19.58
CA ALA A 117 -13.68 20.38 -19.51
C ALA A 117 -12.55 19.34 -19.63
N ALA A 118 -12.70 18.18 -18.98
CA ALA A 118 -11.71 17.10 -19.04
C ALA A 118 -11.73 16.38 -20.40
N LYS A 119 -12.86 16.33 -21.10
CA LYS A 119 -12.94 15.77 -22.46
C LYS A 119 -12.21 16.61 -23.49
N GLU A 120 -12.15 17.93 -23.29
CA GLU A 120 -11.45 18.86 -24.18
C GLU A 120 -9.93 18.89 -23.98
N ILE A 121 -9.39 18.07 -23.09
CA ILE A 121 -7.95 17.89 -22.97
C ILE A 121 -7.46 17.16 -24.22
N ALA A 122 -6.39 17.68 -24.83
CA ALA A 122 -5.81 17.13 -26.06
C ALA A 122 -5.52 15.62 -25.94
N GLY A 123 -4.94 15.20 -24.82
CA GLY A 123 -4.68 13.79 -24.55
C GLY A 123 -5.95 12.93 -24.45
N VAL A 124 -7.03 13.43 -23.83
CA VAL A 124 -8.29 12.67 -23.73
C VAL A 124 -8.95 12.51 -25.10
N ARG A 125 -8.95 13.58 -25.92
CA ARG A 125 -9.42 13.49 -27.32
C ARG A 125 -8.58 12.52 -28.14
N ALA A 126 -7.25 12.55 -27.99
CA ALA A 126 -6.35 11.63 -28.66
C ALA A 126 -6.63 10.17 -28.27
N VAL A 127 -6.92 9.89 -26.99
CA VAL A 127 -7.29 8.53 -26.54
C VAL A 127 -8.61 8.08 -27.17
N LEU A 128 -9.62 8.93 -27.22
CA LEU A 128 -10.89 8.58 -27.88
C LEU A 128 -10.69 8.30 -29.38
N ALA A 129 -9.92 9.15 -30.07
CA ALA A 129 -9.56 8.93 -31.47
C ALA A 129 -8.76 7.64 -31.69
N PHE A 130 -7.83 7.32 -30.78
CA PHE A 130 -7.11 6.05 -30.79
C PHE A 130 -8.07 4.86 -30.66
N LEU A 131 -9.01 4.90 -29.71
CA LEU A 131 -9.95 3.81 -29.47
C LEU A 131 -10.87 3.54 -30.67
N ASP A 132 -11.19 4.60 -31.42
CA ASP A 132 -12.03 4.54 -32.63
C ASP A 132 -11.24 4.04 -33.86
N GLY A 133 -9.95 4.36 -33.97
CA GLY A 133 -9.13 4.11 -35.17
C GLY A 133 -8.09 3.00 -35.09
N ILE A 134 -7.79 2.45 -33.90
CA ILE A 134 -6.70 1.46 -33.78
C ILE A 134 -7.06 0.11 -34.41
N GLU A 135 -6.22 -0.33 -35.35
CA GLU A 135 -6.31 -1.63 -36.00
C GLU A 135 -5.34 -2.66 -35.38
N THR A 136 -5.78 -3.91 -35.25
CA THR A 136 -4.96 -5.02 -34.72
C THR A 136 -3.67 -5.21 -35.52
N ALA A 137 -3.71 -5.07 -36.85
CA ALA A 137 -2.55 -5.20 -37.72
C ALA A 137 -1.45 -4.15 -37.44
N ARG A 138 -1.81 -2.99 -36.87
CA ARG A 138 -0.82 -2.00 -36.42
C ARG A 138 -0.18 -2.41 -35.11
N LEU A 139 -0.96 -2.97 -34.17
CA LEU A 139 -0.47 -3.47 -32.88
C LEU A 139 0.48 -4.65 -33.06
N GLU A 140 0.19 -5.55 -34.01
CA GLU A 140 1.00 -6.73 -34.33
C GLU A 140 2.45 -6.42 -34.75
N LYS A 141 2.70 -5.19 -35.21
CA LYS A 141 4.04 -4.74 -35.61
C LYS A 141 4.91 -4.28 -34.42
N GLU A 142 4.32 -4.13 -33.23
CA GLU A 142 5.02 -3.65 -32.05
C GLU A 142 5.82 -4.78 -31.39
N PRO A 143 7.09 -4.57 -31.01
CA PRO A 143 7.91 -5.59 -30.36
C PRO A 143 7.29 -6.17 -29.08
N ALA A 144 6.52 -5.35 -28.36
CA ALA A 144 5.84 -5.71 -27.13
C ALA A 144 4.56 -6.55 -27.33
N TRP A 145 4.08 -6.72 -28.57
CA TRP A 145 2.76 -7.29 -28.83
C TRP A 145 2.58 -8.72 -28.32
N GLY A 146 3.58 -9.58 -28.53
CA GLY A 146 3.56 -10.97 -28.06
C GLY A 146 3.39 -11.05 -26.54
N ASP A 147 4.19 -10.28 -25.79
CA ASP A 147 4.10 -10.19 -24.32
C ASP A 147 2.73 -9.65 -23.86
N ILE A 148 2.15 -8.69 -24.58
CA ILE A 148 0.85 -8.09 -24.25
C ILE A 148 -0.28 -9.11 -24.42
N LEU A 149 -0.28 -9.85 -25.53
CA LEU A 149 -1.26 -10.91 -25.78
C LEU A 149 -1.19 -12.02 -24.72
N GLU A 150 0.02 -12.45 -24.37
CA GLU A 150 0.22 -13.54 -23.41
C GLU A 150 -0.15 -13.14 -21.98
N SER A 151 0.26 -11.94 -21.54
CA SER A 151 0.17 -11.56 -20.13
C SER A 151 -1.04 -10.70 -19.76
N ASN A 152 -1.77 -10.15 -20.74
CA ASN A 152 -2.83 -9.16 -20.55
C ASN A 152 -2.45 -8.06 -19.53
N PRO A 153 -1.34 -7.34 -19.78
CA PRO A 153 -0.73 -6.42 -18.83
C PRO A 153 -1.55 -5.12 -18.70
N LEU A 154 -1.23 -4.32 -17.68
CA LEU A 154 -1.75 -2.95 -17.58
C LEU A 154 -1.12 -2.05 -18.64
N LEU A 155 -1.97 -1.27 -19.29
CA LEU A 155 -1.64 -0.28 -20.30
C LEU A 155 -2.15 1.10 -19.86
N THR A 156 -1.48 2.15 -20.31
CA THR A 156 -1.94 3.55 -20.21
C THR A 156 -1.46 4.34 -21.42
N PHE A 157 -1.75 5.64 -21.47
CA PHE A 157 -1.49 6.47 -22.63
C PHE A 157 -0.59 7.66 -22.31
N ARG A 158 0.21 8.05 -23.30
CA ARG A 158 1.04 9.25 -23.30
C ARG A 158 1.00 9.90 -24.67
N LEU A 159 0.95 11.24 -24.72
CA LEU A 159 1.12 11.95 -25.97
C LEU A 159 2.57 11.90 -26.41
N HIS A 160 2.81 11.67 -27.70
CA HIS A 160 4.16 11.61 -28.25
C HIS A 160 4.89 12.94 -28.06
N GLY A 161 6.10 12.88 -27.48
CA GLY A 161 6.91 14.04 -27.12
C GLY A 161 6.67 14.58 -25.70
N GLU A 162 5.65 14.09 -24.99
CA GLU A 162 5.40 14.43 -23.59
C GLU A 162 6.02 13.42 -22.63
N THR A 163 6.27 13.83 -21.39
CA THR A 163 6.79 12.95 -20.32
C THR A 163 5.69 12.38 -19.45
N GLU A 164 4.65 13.16 -19.18
CA GLU A 164 3.54 12.80 -18.30
C GLU A 164 2.53 11.90 -19.00
N LEU A 165 1.88 11.04 -18.23
CA LEU A 165 0.78 10.23 -18.73
C LEU A 165 -0.48 11.08 -18.83
N ILE A 166 -1.34 10.76 -19.79
CA ILE A 166 -2.61 11.49 -19.98
C ILE A 166 -3.50 11.36 -18.72
N CYS A 167 -3.42 10.23 -18.01
CA CYS A 167 -4.17 10.00 -16.78
C CYS A 167 -3.69 10.83 -15.58
N GLN A 168 -2.51 11.46 -15.67
CA GLN A 168 -1.95 12.33 -14.64
C GLN A 168 -2.39 13.80 -14.77
N HIS A 169 -3.07 14.16 -15.87
CA HIS A 169 -3.54 15.53 -16.07
C HIS A 169 -4.43 15.97 -14.89
N PRO A 170 -4.23 17.17 -14.31
CA PRO A 170 -4.93 17.61 -13.09
C PRO A 170 -6.45 17.48 -13.14
N ASP A 171 -7.09 17.89 -14.24
CA ASP A 171 -8.55 17.79 -14.37
C ASP A 171 -9.05 16.34 -14.51
N VAL A 172 -8.25 15.44 -15.07
CA VAL A 172 -8.58 14.01 -15.11
C VAL A 172 -8.47 13.42 -13.71
N ALA A 173 -7.40 13.74 -12.99
CA ALA A 173 -7.19 13.33 -11.61
C ALA A 173 -8.33 13.84 -10.69
N ALA A 174 -8.72 15.10 -10.85
CA ALA A 174 -9.84 15.70 -10.12
C ALA A 174 -11.18 15.01 -10.45
N ALA A 175 -11.45 14.75 -11.74
CA ALA A 175 -12.66 14.03 -12.14
C ALA A 175 -12.69 12.57 -11.63
N ALA A 176 -11.53 11.95 -11.41
CA ALA A 176 -11.43 10.61 -10.83
C ALA A 176 -11.79 10.56 -9.34
N ALA A 177 -11.47 11.61 -8.58
CA ALA A 177 -11.78 11.71 -7.16
C ALA A 177 -13.30 11.75 -6.89
N GLY A 178 -14.09 12.16 -7.88
CA GLY A 178 -15.53 12.36 -7.78
C GLY A 178 -15.90 13.62 -6.99
N PRO A 179 -17.15 14.11 -7.10
CA PRO A 179 -17.60 15.24 -6.29
C PRO A 179 -17.64 14.87 -4.80
N ASP A 180 -17.26 15.80 -3.93
CA ASP A 180 -17.39 15.70 -2.46
C ASP A 180 -18.87 15.79 -1.97
N GLY A 181 -19.86 15.83 -2.89
CA GLY A 181 -21.25 16.19 -2.60
C GLY A 181 -22.29 15.09 -2.85
N GLU A 182 -23.14 14.88 -1.83
CA GLU A 182 -24.48 14.26 -1.80
C GLU A 182 -24.76 13.09 -2.77
N GLU A 183 -24.03 11.99 -2.62
CA GLU A 183 -24.57 10.67 -2.98
C GLU A 183 -25.49 10.15 -1.85
N ALA A 184 -26.56 9.44 -2.23
CA ALA A 184 -27.44 8.74 -1.30
C ALA A 184 -26.61 7.78 -0.42
N GLY A 185 -26.46 8.12 0.86
CA GLY A 185 -25.61 7.36 1.81
C GLY A 185 -24.69 8.21 2.68
N ALA A 186 -25.04 9.47 2.96
CA ALA A 186 -24.30 10.29 3.91
C ALA A 186 -24.36 9.67 5.32
N GLY A 187 -23.21 9.59 5.98
CA GLY A 187 -23.08 9.04 7.31
C GLY A 187 -21.97 9.70 8.11
N LEU A 188 -22.01 9.54 9.42
CA LEU A 188 -20.94 10.00 10.31
C LEU A 188 -19.70 9.11 10.10
N CYS A 189 -18.60 9.68 9.59
CA CYS A 189 -17.34 8.96 9.49
C CYS A 189 -16.78 8.68 10.89
N LEU A 190 -16.60 7.39 11.24
CA LEU A 190 -16.07 6.97 12.54
C LEU A 190 -14.60 7.33 12.78
N ILE A 191 -13.86 7.71 11.72
CA ILE A 191 -12.46 8.15 11.82
C ILE A 191 -12.40 9.65 12.13
N THR A 192 -13.10 10.46 11.32
CA THR A 192 -12.95 11.93 11.34
C THR A 192 -14.05 12.65 12.12
N GLY A 193 -15.15 11.97 12.46
CA GLY A 193 -16.33 12.58 13.06
C GLY A 193 -17.12 13.52 12.13
N ARG A 194 -16.79 13.57 10.83
CA ARG A 194 -17.48 14.42 9.85
C ARG A 194 -18.60 13.65 9.14
N ILE A 195 -19.70 14.33 8.84
CA ILE A 195 -20.79 13.79 8.02
C ILE A 195 -20.41 13.93 6.54
N GLY A 196 -20.59 12.87 5.76
CA GLY A 196 -20.32 12.87 4.32
C GLY A 196 -20.55 11.50 3.70
N PRO A 197 -20.24 11.32 2.41
CA PRO A 197 -20.41 10.04 1.71
C PRO A 197 -19.55 8.94 2.35
N VAL A 198 -20.20 7.83 2.70
CA VAL A 198 -19.55 6.65 3.29
C VAL A 198 -19.00 5.74 2.19
N GLU A 199 -17.77 5.29 2.37
CA GLU A 199 -17.16 4.31 1.47
C GLU A 199 -17.80 2.94 1.68
N ARG A 200 -18.27 2.35 0.58
CA ARG A 200 -18.96 1.05 0.63
C ARG A 200 -17.96 -0.09 0.75
N LEU A 201 -16.87 -0.02 -0.02
CA LEU A 201 -15.83 -1.04 -0.10
C LEU A 201 -14.47 -0.38 -0.01
N HIS A 202 -13.71 -0.75 1.02
CA HIS A 202 -12.39 -0.17 1.20
C HIS A 202 -11.36 -0.85 0.28
N THR A 203 -10.31 -0.12 -0.03
CA THR A 203 -9.16 -0.61 -0.78
C THR A 203 -8.49 -1.75 -0.03
N ALA A 204 -8.13 -2.81 -0.76
CA ALA A 204 -7.41 -3.94 -0.19
C ALA A 204 -6.01 -3.51 0.24
N ILE A 205 -5.58 -4.00 1.39
CA ILE A 205 -4.23 -3.83 1.91
C ILE A 205 -3.36 -4.97 1.38
N LYS A 206 -2.28 -4.60 0.71
CA LYS A 206 -1.29 -5.50 0.09
C LYS A 206 0.00 -5.45 0.90
N GLY A 207 0.89 -6.42 0.66
CA GLY A 207 2.23 -6.42 1.26
C GLY A 207 2.31 -7.01 2.68
N VAL A 208 1.19 -7.48 3.25
CA VAL A 208 1.19 -8.35 4.44
C VAL A 208 1.76 -9.72 4.05
N TRP A 209 2.81 -10.17 4.72
CA TRP A 209 3.41 -11.48 4.48
C TRP A 209 2.41 -12.61 4.72
N GLY A 210 2.42 -13.59 3.82
CA GLY A 210 1.48 -14.72 3.85
C GLY A 210 0.05 -14.39 3.41
N ALA A 211 -0.27 -13.12 3.13
CA ALA A 211 -1.58 -12.75 2.56
C ALA A 211 -1.64 -13.01 1.05
N GLN A 212 -2.85 -13.00 0.50
CA GLN A 212 -3.07 -13.08 -0.94
C GLN A 212 -2.43 -11.89 -1.68
N THR A 213 -1.93 -12.12 -2.89
CA THR A 213 -1.32 -11.05 -3.73
C THR A 213 -2.31 -9.96 -4.12
N SER A 214 -3.60 -10.29 -4.20
CA SER A 214 -4.70 -9.34 -4.37
C SER A 214 -4.93 -8.43 -3.14
N GLY A 215 -4.30 -8.74 -2.01
CA GLY A 215 -4.50 -8.08 -0.73
C GLY A 215 -5.71 -8.61 0.03
N ALA A 216 -5.87 -8.11 1.25
CA ALA A 216 -6.95 -8.42 2.17
C ALA A 216 -7.49 -7.13 2.82
N ASN A 217 -8.68 -7.17 3.43
CA ASN A 217 -9.29 -5.97 4.00
C ASN A 217 -9.15 -5.96 5.54
N ILE A 218 -8.94 -4.78 6.12
CA ILE A 218 -9.05 -4.55 7.57
C ILE A 218 -10.52 -4.38 7.97
N VAL A 219 -11.27 -3.59 7.20
CA VAL A 219 -12.70 -3.36 7.39
C VAL A 219 -13.44 -3.96 6.19
N SER A 220 -14.26 -4.98 6.42
CA SER A 220 -15.08 -5.59 5.37
C SER A 220 -16.25 -6.37 5.94
N PHE A 221 -17.40 -6.27 5.30
CA PHE A 221 -18.62 -7.01 5.62
C PHE A 221 -19.09 -7.70 4.33
N ASN A 222 -18.66 -8.95 4.15
CA ASN A 222 -18.79 -9.69 2.89
C ASN A 222 -19.83 -10.83 2.93
N LEU A 223 -20.45 -11.08 4.08
CA LEU A 223 -21.52 -12.06 4.28
C LEU A 223 -22.63 -11.41 5.10
N ASP A 224 -23.86 -11.87 4.92
CA ASP A 224 -25.03 -11.32 5.59
C ASP A 224 -24.95 -11.44 7.12
N ALA A 225 -24.29 -12.48 7.62
CA ALA A 225 -24.04 -12.67 9.05
C ALA A 225 -23.19 -11.55 9.69
N PHE A 226 -22.49 -10.73 8.89
CA PHE A 226 -21.72 -9.58 9.39
C PHE A 226 -22.52 -8.28 9.40
N ASN A 227 -23.73 -8.27 8.85
CA ASN A 227 -24.61 -7.11 8.82
C ASN A 227 -25.33 -6.95 10.16
N SER A 228 -25.46 -5.71 10.64
CA SER A 228 -26.09 -5.41 11.92
C SER A 228 -26.94 -4.14 11.82
N TYR A 229 -27.96 -4.01 12.68
CA TYR A 229 -28.87 -2.84 12.72
C TYR A 229 -29.50 -2.46 11.37
N GLY A 230 -29.79 -3.45 10.51
CA GLY A 230 -30.34 -3.22 9.17
C GLY A 230 -29.36 -2.57 8.18
N LYS A 231 -28.08 -2.44 8.55
CA LYS A 231 -27.02 -1.88 7.70
C LYS A 231 -26.29 -2.98 6.96
N SER A 232 -25.81 -2.68 5.76
CA SER A 232 -25.07 -3.61 4.91
C SER A 232 -23.72 -3.03 4.49
N GLN A 233 -22.73 -3.91 4.29
CA GLN A 233 -21.40 -3.53 3.79
C GLN A 233 -20.78 -2.38 4.61
N GLY A 234 -20.18 -1.38 3.96
CA GLY A 234 -19.53 -0.24 4.62
C GLY A 234 -20.44 0.56 5.57
N ALA A 235 -21.77 0.48 5.43
CA ALA A 235 -22.69 1.14 6.37
C ALA A 235 -22.63 0.56 7.78
N ASN A 236 -22.17 -0.68 7.96
CA ASN A 236 -21.99 -1.29 9.30
C ASN A 236 -20.88 -0.61 10.12
N ALA A 237 -19.88 -0.04 9.47
CA ALA A 237 -18.82 0.75 10.11
C ALA A 237 -18.51 1.95 9.21
N PRO A 238 -19.33 3.01 9.27
CA PRO A 238 -19.28 4.08 8.29
C PRO A 238 -17.94 4.82 8.36
N VAL A 239 -17.17 4.75 7.28
CA VAL A 239 -15.94 5.51 7.08
C VAL A 239 -16.11 6.33 5.81
N GLY A 240 -15.84 7.64 5.88
CA GLY A 240 -15.95 8.52 4.72
C GLY A 240 -14.94 8.17 3.63
N LYS A 241 -15.27 8.42 2.35
CA LYS A 241 -14.40 8.11 1.19
C LYS A 241 -12.96 8.58 1.36
N ARG A 242 -12.76 9.85 1.74
CA ARG A 242 -11.42 10.41 2.00
C ARG A 242 -10.66 9.67 3.10
N ALA A 243 -11.33 9.35 4.21
CA ALA A 243 -10.69 8.67 5.34
C ALA A 243 -10.34 7.22 4.99
N ALA A 244 -11.23 6.53 4.25
CA ALA A 244 -10.98 5.18 3.74
C ALA A 244 -9.78 5.16 2.78
N PHE A 245 -9.72 6.13 1.86
CA PHE A 245 -8.55 6.36 1.02
C PHE A 245 -7.29 6.60 1.84
N ALA A 246 -7.31 7.58 2.74
CA ALA A 246 -6.15 8.00 3.51
C ALA A 246 -5.51 6.84 4.27
N TYR A 247 -6.29 6.12 5.08
CA TYR A 247 -5.73 5.05 5.91
C TYR A 247 -5.23 3.86 5.05
N THR A 248 -5.90 3.55 3.94
CA THR A 248 -5.48 2.44 3.07
C THR A 248 -4.25 2.79 2.24
N THR A 249 -4.13 4.03 1.76
CA THR A 249 -2.95 4.55 1.07
C THR A 249 -1.74 4.58 2.02
N ALA A 250 -1.91 5.12 3.23
CA ALA A 250 -0.87 5.11 4.27
C ALA A 250 -0.38 3.69 4.57
N LEU A 251 -1.31 2.76 4.81
CA LEU A 251 -0.92 1.42 5.20
C LEU A 251 -0.28 0.62 4.06
N ASN A 252 -0.77 0.75 2.83
CA ASN A 252 -0.13 0.12 1.67
C ASN A 252 1.27 0.67 1.42
N HIS A 253 1.49 1.97 1.65
CA HIS A 253 2.82 2.57 1.58
C HIS A 253 3.76 2.02 2.66
N LEU A 254 3.31 1.98 3.92
CA LEU A 254 4.08 1.40 5.02
C LEU A 254 4.39 -0.09 4.76
N LEU A 255 3.49 -0.82 4.11
CA LEU A 255 3.65 -2.24 3.77
C LEU A 255 4.37 -2.48 2.43
N ALA A 256 4.82 -1.45 1.73
CA ALA A 256 5.52 -1.59 0.46
C ALA A 256 6.75 -2.49 0.59
N ARG A 257 7.16 -3.13 -0.52
CA ARG A 257 8.21 -4.17 -0.49
C ARG A 257 9.54 -3.65 0.06
N ASP A 258 9.85 -2.42 -0.29
CA ASP A 258 11.05 -1.64 -0.02
C ASP A 258 10.87 -0.66 1.15
N SER A 259 9.73 -0.70 1.84
CA SER A 259 9.50 0.14 3.02
C SER A 259 10.51 -0.17 4.13
N ARG A 260 11.21 0.87 4.58
CA ARG A 260 12.09 0.82 5.77
C ARG A 260 11.28 0.63 7.05
N GLN A 261 10.02 1.10 7.02
CA GLN A 261 9.06 1.07 8.12
C GLN A 261 8.28 -0.25 8.21
N ARG A 262 8.84 -1.33 7.65
CA ARG A 262 8.26 -2.67 7.66
C ARG A 262 9.29 -3.71 8.08
N VAL A 263 8.97 -4.46 9.13
CA VAL A 263 9.82 -5.54 9.67
C VAL A 263 8.97 -6.75 10.05
N GLN A 264 9.57 -7.94 10.04
CA GLN A 264 8.90 -9.17 10.44
C GLN A 264 9.12 -9.45 11.92
N VAL A 265 8.04 -9.68 12.66
CA VAL A 265 8.09 -10.03 14.08
C VAL A 265 7.25 -11.29 14.28
N GLY A 266 7.91 -12.44 14.45
CA GLY A 266 7.24 -13.74 14.41
C GLY A 266 6.51 -13.94 13.07
N ASP A 267 5.20 -14.19 13.14
CA ASP A 267 4.33 -14.31 11.95
C ASP A 267 3.78 -12.96 11.44
N ALA A 268 4.00 -11.87 12.18
CA ALA A 268 3.38 -10.58 11.93
C ALA A 268 4.22 -9.69 11.01
N SER A 269 3.56 -9.12 10.01
CA SER A 269 4.05 -7.95 9.28
C SER A 269 3.88 -6.72 10.16
N THR A 270 4.98 -6.19 10.68
CA THR A 270 4.96 -5.07 11.62
C THR A 270 5.33 -3.79 10.91
N VAL A 271 4.45 -2.80 10.98
CA VAL A 271 4.69 -1.44 10.50
C VAL A 271 4.74 -0.47 11.67
N PHE A 272 5.47 0.62 11.49
CA PHE A 272 5.66 1.61 12.54
C PHE A 272 5.88 3.01 11.97
N TRP A 273 5.47 4.03 12.71
CA TRP A 273 5.65 5.43 12.34
C TRP A 273 5.54 6.32 13.58
N ALA A 274 6.18 7.48 13.52
CA ALA A 274 5.99 8.54 14.50
C ALA A 274 4.81 9.43 14.08
N GLU A 275 4.24 10.21 15.00
CA GLU A 275 3.21 11.22 14.72
C GLU A 275 3.77 12.35 13.85
N LYS A 276 5.02 12.75 14.10
CA LYS A 276 5.78 13.72 13.30
C LYS A 276 7.02 13.04 12.73
N GLN A 277 7.61 13.60 11.66
CA GLN A 277 8.83 13.02 11.09
C GLN A 277 9.90 12.99 12.18
N ASP A 278 10.45 11.81 12.43
CA ASP A 278 11.35 11.57 13.55
C ASP A 278 12.36 10.49 13.13
N GLU A 279 13.65 10.74 13.43
CA GLU A 279 14.74 9.82 13.14
C GLU A 279 14.62 8.48 13.89
N PHE A 280 13.82 8.44 14.96
CA PHE A 280 13.52 7.23 15.69
C PHE A 280 12.80 6.19 14.82
N GLU A 281 12.13 6.59 13.73
CA GLU A 281 11.56 5.65 12.75
C GLU A 281 12.65 4.72 12.18
N ASP A 282 13.78 5.25 11.72
CA ASP A 282 14.88 4.45 11.17
C ASP A 282 15.59 3.62 12.27
N LEU A 283 15.80 4.22 13.45
CA LEU A 283 16.41 3.53 14.59
C LEU A 283 15.57 2.32 15.01
N PHE A 284 14.25 2.50 15.19
CA PHE A 284 13.33 1.43 15.55
C PHE A 284 13.38 0.28 14.53
N GLY A 285 13.38 0.60 13.24
CA GLY A 285 13.48 -0.40 12.19
C GLY A 285 14.72 -1.29 12.32
N ASN A 286 15.87 -0.69 12.61
CA ASN A 286 17.13 -1.40 12.80
C ASN A 286 17.20 -2.18 14.13
N LEU A 287 16.54 -1.68 15.18
CA LEU A 287 16.44 -2.37 16.48
C LEU A 287 15.58 -3.64 16.46
N VAL A 288 14.70 -3.81 15.46
CA VAL A 288 13.76 -4.94 15.38
C VAL A 288 14.09 -5.90 14.24
N ARG A 289 14.73 -5.40 13.18
CA ARG A 289 15.12 -6.21 12.02
C ARG A 289 16.12 -7.29 12.42
N ASP A 290 15.99 -8.47 11.80
CA ASP A 290 16.93 -9.58 12.00
C ASP A 290 18.22 -9.35 11.19
N ASP A 291 19.00 -8.36 11.61
CA ASP A 291 20.29 -7.96 11.04
C ASP A 291 21.26 -7.68 12.20
N PRO A 292 22.21 -8.59 12.50
CA PRO A 292 23.11 -8.44 13.65
C PRO A 292 23.98 -7.17 13.61
N ASP A 293 24.47 -6.78 12.43
CA ASP A 293 25.38 -5.64 12.29
C ASP A 293 24.63 -4.33 12.44
N ALA A 294 23.51 -4.19 11.71
CA ALA A 294 22.64 -3.01 11.83
C ALA A 294 22.01 -2.90 13.24
N GLY A 295 21.62 -4.03 13.82
CA GLY A 295 21.06 -4.11 15.17
C GLY A 295 22.06 -3.71 16.25
N ALA A 296 23.33 -4.15 16.14
CA ALA A 296 24.38 -3.75 17.08
C ALA A 296 24.68 -2.25 17.01
N GLN A 297 24.72 -1.67 15.81
CA GLN A 297 24.88 -0.22 15.63
C GLN A 297 23.69 0.56 16.19
N ALA A 298 22.47 0.10 15.92
CA ALA A 298 21.25 0.70 16.42
C ALA A 298 21.16 0.64 17.95
N MET A 299 21.53 -0.49 18.55
CA MET A 299 21.59 -0.64 20.01
C MET A 299 22.58 0.35 20.65
N LYS A 300 23.78 0.52 20.07
CA LYS A 300 24.76 1.52 20.53
C LYS A 300 24.19 2.93 20.43
N ALA A 301 23.63 3.28 19.28
CA ALA A 301 23.00 4.59 19.07
C ALA A 301 21.83 4.85 20.03
N LEU A 302 21.05 3.82 20.35
CA LEU A 302 19.97 3.89 21.34
C LEU A 302 20.53 4.19 22.73
N PHE A 303 21.54 3.44 23.19
CA PHE A 303 22.15 3.70 24.49
C PHE A 303 22.76 5.10 24.54
N ASP A 304 23.52 5.52 23.54
CA ASP A 304 24.11 6.86 23.49
C ASP A 304 23.04 7.95 23.54
N ALA A 305 21.94 7.78 22.80
CA ALA A 305 20.81 8.71 22.80
C ALA A 305 20.10 8.78 24.17
N VAL A 306 19.92 7.65 24.85
CA VAL A 306 19.31 7.60 26.18
C VAL A 306 20.24 8.23 27.23
N HIS A 307 21.53 7.89 27.23
CA HIS A 307 22.51 8.40 28.21
C HIS A 307 22.79 9.90 28.04
N SER A 308 22.83 10.39 26.80
CA SER A 308 22.98 11.82 26.50
C SER A 308 21.72 12.64 26.77
N GLY A 309 20.60 12.00 27.10
CA GLY A 309 19.32 12.67 27.32
C GLY A 309 18.69 13.22 26.04
N LYS A 310 19.04 12.69 24.85
CA LYS A 310 18.51 13.13 23.55
C LYS A 310 16.99 13.19 23.51
N TYR A 311 16.33 12.21 24.13
CA TYR A 311 14.86 12.13 24.18
C TYR A 311 14.24 12.89 25.36
N ALA A 312 15.02 13.56 26.21
CA ALA A 312 14.52 14.39 27.30
C ALA A 312 13.95 15.74 26.83
N THR A 313 14.06 16.05 25.53
CA THR A 313 13.49 17.23 24.88
C THR A 313 11.98 17.05 24.61
N PRO A 314 11.25 18.12 24.23
CA PRO A 314 9.85 18.02 23.80
C PRO A 314 9.62 17.05 22.63
N GLU A 315 10.59 16.92 21.72
CA GLU A 315 10.54 16.01 20.57
C GLU A 315 10.45 14.55 21.00
N GLY A 316 11.08 14.19 22.13
CA GLY A 316 10.93 12.85 22.72
C GLY A 316 9.51 12.53 23.19
N GLY A 317 8.63 13.54 23.31
CA GLY A 317 7.19 13.37 23.57
C GLY A 317 6.36 13.07 22.33
N THR A 318 6.96 13.02 21.13
CA THR A 318 6.27 12.63 19.89
C THR A 318 5.72 11.22 20.02
N ARG A 319 4.43 11.04 19.71
CA ARG A 319 3.81 9.70 19.73
C ARG A 319 4.41 8.83 18.64
N PHE A 320 4.55 7.55 18.93
CA PHE A 320 5.07 6.52 18.07
C PHE A 320 4.12 5.34 18.06
N TYR A 321 3.87 4.81 16.89
CA TYR A 321 2.84 3.82 16.61
C TYR A 321 3.47 2.55 16.07
N VAL A 322 3.06 1.39 16.58
CA VAL A 322 3.51 0.08 16.11
C VAL A 322 2.30 -0.81 15.90
N LEU A 323 2.18 -1.37 14.69
CA LEU A 323 1.04 -2.18 14.25
C LEU A 323 1.52 -3.51 13.67
N GLY A 324 1.17 -4.61 14.33
CA GLY A 324 1.42 -5.98 13.87
C GLY A 324 0.22 -6.55 13.13
N LEU A 325 0.41 -6.98 11.88
CA LEU A 325 -0.63 -7.51 11.00
C LEU A 325 -0.33 -8.95 10.60
N ALA A 326 -1.35 -9.81 10.65
CA ALA A 326 -1.26 -11.18 10.16
C ALA A 326 -2.36 -11.48 9.13
N PRO A 327 -2.09 -12.36 8.15
CA PRO A 327 -3.10 -12.80 7.21
C PRO A 327 -4.15 -13.66 7.90
N ASN A 328 -5.42 -13.48 7.55
CA ASN A 328 -6.53 -14.34 7.94
C ASN A 328 -7.51 -14.50 6.78
N ALA A 329 -7.21 -15.44 5.87
CA ALA A 329 -7.92 -15.62 4.61
C ALA A 329 -8.08 -14.29 3.85
N ALA A 330 -9.31 -13.80 3.66
CA ALA A 330 -9.61 -12.54 2.97
C ALA A 330 -9.56 -11.29 3.87
N ARG A 331 -9.15 -11.45 5.14
CA ARG A 331 -9.09 -10.39 6.16
C ARG A 331 -7.69 -10.27 6.75
N ILE A 332 -7.43 -9.13 7.37
CA ILE A 332 -6.22 -8.90 8.14
C ILE A 332 -6.55 -8.94 9.62
N ALA A 333 -5.83 -9.76 10.37
CA ALA A 333 -5.90 -9.79 11.82
C ALA A 333 -4.89 -8.81 12.41
N ILE A 334 -5.32 -8.06 13.44
CA ILE A 334 -4.43 -7.21 14.23
C ILE A 334 -3.81 -8.09 15.33
N ARG A 335 -2.52 -8.40 15.22
CA ARG A 335 -1.78 -9.18 16.23
C ARG A 335 -1.51 -8.34 17.48
N PHE A 336 -1.07 -7.10 17.26
CA PHE A 336 -0.85 -6.14 18.32
C PHE A 336 -0.90 -4.71 17.77
N TRP A 337 -1.22 -3.79 18.66
CA TRP A 337 -1.20 -2.35 18.44
C TRP A 337 -0.63 -1.70 19.69
N HIS A 338 0.42 -0.91 19.51
CA HIS A 338 1.08 -0.23 20.62
C HIS A 338 1.31 1.24 20.28
N VAL A 339 1.08 2.10 21.28
CA VAL A 339 1.25 3.55 21.18
C VAL A 339 1.99 4.00 22.43
N ALA A 340 3.12 4.64 22.24
CA ALA A 340 3.90 5.29 23.30
C ALA A 340 4.64 6.48 22.69
N THR A 341 5.30 7.28 23.50
CA THR A 341 6.19 8.34 23.01
C THR A 341 7.53 7.76 22.55
N VAL A 342 8.27 8.50 21.71
CA VAL A 342 9.64 8.14 21.31
C VAL A 342 10.52 7.88 22.54
N ARG A 343 10.40 8.72 23.58
CA ARG A 343 11.11 8.54 24.85
C ARG A 343 10.77 7.22 25.54
N GLU A 344 9.49 6.89 25.65
CA GLU A 344 9.04 5.65 26.29
C GLU A 344 9.49 4.42 25.50
N MET A 345 9.40 4.45 24.18
CA MET A 345 9.88 3.38 23.29
C MET A 345 11.39 3.18 23.45
N ALA A 346 12.17 4.26 23.40
CA ALA A 346 13.62 4.20 23.55
C ALA A 346 14.02 3.62 24.92
N ALA A 347 13.37 4.07 26.00
CA ALA A 347 13.60 3.54 27.33
C ALA A 347 13.21 2.06 27.45
N ALA A 348 12.12 1.64 26.80
CA ALA A 348 11.68 0.25 26.80
C ALA A 348 12.68 -0.68 26.10
N PHE A 349 13.19 -0.30 24.93
CA PHE A 349 14.26 -1.05 24.27
C PHE A 349 15.57 -1.04 25.06
N ALA A 350 15.96 0.09 25.65
CA ALA A 350 17.18 0.16 26.46
C ALA A 350 17.10 -0.80 27.65
N ARG A 351 15.95 -0.84 28.35
CA ARG A 351 15.70 -1.83 29.41
C ARG A 351 15.75 -3.26 28.89
N HIS A 352 15.09 -3.54 27.77
CA HIS A 352 15.11 -4.87 27.15
C HIS A 352 16.53 -5.37 26.87
N PHE A 353 17.38 -4.54 26.27
CA PHE A 353 18.76 -4.93 25.99
C PHE A 353 19.60 -5.05 27.25
N GLU A 354 19.36 -4.21 28.26
CA GLU A 354 20.03 -4.32 29.57
C GLU A 354 19.65 -5.64 30.27
N ASP A 355 18.37 -6.02 30.26
CA ASP A 355 17.87 -7.28 30.84
C ASP A 355 18.43 -8.53 30.14
N LEU A 356 18.79 -8.39 28.86
CA LEU A 356 19.41 -9.45 28.06
C LEU A 356 20.95 -9.47 28.15
N ARG A 357 21.57 -8.57 28.92
CA ARG A 357 23.03 -8.60 29.11
C ARG A 357 23.43 -9.84 29.89
N VAL A 358 24.02 -10.78 29.17
CA VAL A 358 24.62 -12.00 29.71
C VAL A 358 26.09 -12.07 29.34
N ALA A 359 26.87 -12.89 30.06
CA ALA A 359 28.25 -13.16 29.68
C ALA A 359 28.27 -13.78 28.27
N ARG A 360 29.15 -13.26 27.41
CA ARG A 360 29.27 -13.65 25.99
C ARG A 360 30.60 -14.35 25.75
N GLY A 361 30.59 -15.39 24.91
CA GLY A 361 31.79 -15.94 24.31
C GLY A 361 32.40 -15.01 23.26
N PRO A 362 33.65 -15.27 22.80
CA PRO A 362 34.35 -14.41 21.84
C PRO A 362 33.64 -14.22 20.50
N ASN A 363 32.80 -15.17 20.10
CA ASN A 363 32.11 -15.21 18.82
C ASN A 363 30.59 -15.00 18.93
N ASP A 364 30.08 -14.72 20.13
CA ASP A 364 28.64 -14.51 20.33
C ASP A 364 28.26 -13.10 19.84
N PRO A 365 27.08 -12.97 19.19
CA PRO A 365 26.64 -11.67 18.72
C PRO A 365 26.44 -10.72 19.90
N GLU A 366 26.85 -9.46 19.69
CA GLU A 366 26.71 -8.44 20.74
C GLU A 366 25.23 -8.09 20.99
N TYR A 367 24.44 -8.11 19.93
CA TYR A 367 23.01 -7.85 19.93
C TYR A 367 22.24 -9.15 19.67
N LEU A 368 21.34 -9.51 20.59
CA LEU A 368 20.42 -10.64 20.42
C LEU A 368 19.13 -10.12 19.77
N SER A 369 18.94 -10.44 18.49
CA SER A 369 17.72 -10.05 17.78
C SER A 369 16.50 -10.74 18.37
N LEU A 370 15.35 -10.06 18.34
CA LEU A 370 14.08 -10.66 18.76
C LEU A 370 13.78 -11.97 17.99
N SER A 371 14.11 -12.00 16.69
CA SER A 371 13.99 -13.21 15.88
C SER A 371 14.93 -14.31 16.37
N GLY A 372 16.17 -13.98 16.69
CA GLY A 372 17.17 -14.91 17.24
C GLY A 372 16.71 -15.52 18.55
N ILE A 373 16.19 -14.70 19.48
CA ILE A 373 15.63 -15.16 20.75
C ILE A 373 14.48 -16.14 20.52
N LEU A 374 13.50 -15.75 19.68
CA LEU A 374 12.35 -16.62 19.37
C LEU A 374 12.80 -17.94 18.74
N LYS A 375 13.76 -17.92 17.81
CA LYS A 375 14.31 -19.11 17.16
C LYS A 375 15.06 -20.00 18.15
N ALA A 376 15.82 -19.44 19.09
CA ALA A 376 16.57 -20.19 20.10
C ALA A 376 15.65 -20.95 21.07
N CYS A 377 14.46 -20.41 21.36
CA CYS A 377 13.48 -21.06 22.24
C CYS A 377 12.63 -22.14 21.57
N HIS A 378 12.75 -22.36 20.25
CA HIS A 378 11.83 -23.24 19.51
C HIS A 378 12.55 -24.26 18.63
N ARG A 379 11.88 -25.38 18.38
CA ARG A 379 12.39 -26.44 17.53
C ARG A 379 12.51 -25.96 16.07
N ARG A 380 13.68 -26.18 15.48
CA ARG A 380 13.90 -26.05 14.03
C ARG A 380 13.25 -27.25 13.30
N LYS A 381 12.44 -26.95 12.29
CA LYS A 381 11.79 -27.92 11.39
C LYS A 381 12.76 -28.36 10.28
N SER A 382 12.43 -29.46 9.61
CA SER A 382 13.23 -30.03 8.52
C SER A 382 13.37 -29.12 7.30
N ASP A 383 12.39 -28.25 7.06
CA ASP A 383 12.41 -27.24 6.00
C ASP A 383 13.23 -25.98 6.36
N GLY A 384 13.86 -25.96 7.53
CA GLY A 384 14.65 -24.83 8.03
C GLY A 384 13.85 -23.74 8.74
N THR A 385 12.52 -23.84 8.80
CA THR A 385 11.67 -22.93 9.58
C THR A 385 11.67 -23.32 11.07
N TYR A 386 11.04 -22.50 11.92
CA TYR A 386 10.97 -22.73 13.37
C TYR A 386 9.51 -22.87 13.80
N ASP A 387 9.25 -23.76 14.76
CA ASP A 387 7.92 -24.01 15.30
C ASP A 387 7.50 -22.97 16.34
N ILE A 388 7.46 -21.70 15.94
CA ILE A 388 7.11 -20.58 16.80
C ILE A 388 5.58 -20.43 16.83
N PRO A 389 4.93 -20.42 18.01
CA PRO A 389 3.50 -20.19 18.11
C PRO A 389 3.12 -18.85 17.46
N PRO A 390 2.03 -18.78 16.67
CA PRO A 390 1.69 -17.59 15.88
C PRO A 390 1.59 -16.29 16.69
N ASN A 391 1.08 -16.34 17.91
CA ASN A 391 0.91 -15.15 18.74
C ASN A 391 2.17 -14.73 19.51
N LEU A 392 3.12 -15.65 19.73
CA LEU A 392 4.23 -15.44 20.65
C LEU A 392 5.13 -14.27 20.22
N GLY A 393 5.42 -14.14 18.92
CA GLY A 393 6.23 -13.02 18.43
C GLY A 393 5.59 -11.65 18.75
N GLY A 394 4.27 -11.56 18.58
CA GLY A 394 3.53 -10.33 18.92
C GLY A 394 3.45 -10.08 20.43
N ASP A 395 3.30 -11.13 21.24
CA ASP A 395 3.22 -11.02 22.69
C ASP A 395 4.58 -10.64 23.30
N VAL A 396 5.69 -11.21 22.81
CA VAL A 396 7.04 -10.82 23.22
C VAL A 396 7.32 -9.37 22.81
N MET A 397 7.00 -8.97 21.58
CA MET A 397 7.17 -7.58 21.14
C MET A 397 6.36 -6.61 22.01
N ARG A 398 5.13 -6.98 22.36
CA ARG A 398 4.31 -6.18 23.29
C ARG A 398 4.96 -6.08 24.67
N ALA A 399 5.51 -7.16 25.19
CA ALA A 399 6.21 -7.16 26.48
C ALA A 399 7.45 -6.24 26.46
N VAL A 400 8.25 -6.30 25.38
CA VAL A 400 9.39 -5.40 25.15
C VAL A 400 8.93 -3.94 25.17
N LEU A 401 7.95 -3.59 24.34
CA LEU A 401 7.52 -2.19 24.19
C LEU A 401 6.80 -1.66 25.43
N ALA A 402 6.04 -2.51 26.14
CA ALA A 402 5.34 -2.13 27.37
C ALA A 402 6.23 -2.19 28.62
N GLY A 403 7.43 -2.77 28.53
CA GLY A 403 8.29 -3.02 29.69
C GLY A 403 7.67 -3.96 30.72
N THR A 404 6.91 -4.97 30.28
CA THR A 404 6.27 -5.97 31.15
C THR A 404 7.02 -7.29 31.10
N SER A 405 6.68 -8.22 32.00
CA SER A 405 7.19 -9.59 31.94
C SER A 405 6.89 -10.24 30.58
N TYR A 406 7.80 -11.10 30.12
CA TYR A 406 7.59 -11.92 28.93
C TYR A 406 6.44 -12.92 29.12
N PRO A 407 5.85 -13.41 28.02
CA PRO A 407 4.86 -14.49 28.06
C PRO A 407 5.42 -15.72 28.81
N ALA A 408 4.56 -16.34 29.63
CA ALA A 408 4.87 -17.51 30.43
C ALA A 408 4.99 -18.80 29.61
#